data_AF-A0A2U1Q7W7-F1
#
_entry.id   AF-A0A2U1Q7W7-F1
#
_cell.length_a   1.000
_cell.length_b   1.000
_cell.length_c   1.000
_cell.angle_alpha   90.00
_cell.angle_beta   90.00
_cell.angle_gamma   90.00
#
_symmetry.space_group_name_H-M   'P 1'
#
loop_
_entity.id
_entity.type
_entity.pdbx_description
1 polymer ?
#
loop_
_entity_poly.entity_id
_entity_poly.type
_entity_poly.pdbx_seq_one_letter_code
_entity_poly.pdbx_strand_id
1 'polypeptide(L)'
;MAATRVLPVTREPIQHTIPLLIARMVRHEDRIDRVYDHLDELPLERMETIEMDLAVLIDNGVDIQQTVAGLGTTLDHTLEQVTDLQDQLAQHQEDQYASAADAHDGREALRDQLEIARRTRSWFSTMLTALETDFDLWTLL
;
A
#
# COMPACT_ATOMS: atom_id res chain seq x y z
N MET A 1 3.31 95.88 34.01
CA MET A 1 2.50 95.16 33.01
C MET A 1 3.07 93.76 32.84
N ALA A 2 2.34 92.72 33.23
CA ALA A 2 2.81 91.34 33.10
C ALA A 2 2.64 90.90 31.65
N ALA A 3 3.74 90.75 30.93
CA ALA A 3 3.73 90.25 29.55
C ALA A 3 3.30 88.78 29.56
N THR A 4 2.12 88.50 28.99
CA THR A 4 1.64 87.13 28.77
C THR A 4 2.66 86.40 27.91
N ARG A 5 3.38 85.44 28.51
CA ARG A 5 4.33 84.60 27.76
C ARG A 5 3.54 83.63 26.90
N VAL A 6 3.93 83.52 25.64
CA VAL A 6 3.22 82.79 24.60
C VAL A 6 4.19 81.76 23.99
N LEU A 7 3.73 80.55 23.70
CA LEU A 7 4.58 79.53 23.06
C LEU A 7 4.91 79.96 21.61
N PRO A 8 6.19 79.95 21.19
CA PRO A 8 6.59 80.44 19.87
C PRO A 8 6.03 79.61 18.71
N VAL A 9 5.69 78.34 18.95
CA VAL A 9 5.16 77.42 17.93
C VAL A 9 3.65 77.53 17.75
N THR A 10 2.88 77.71 18.85
CA THR A 10 1.41 77.70 18.80
C THR A 10 0.76 79.06 18.99
N ARG A 11 1.55 80.09 19.40
CA ARG A 11 1.07 81.44 19.70
C ARG A 11 -0.07 81.51 20.74
N GLU A 12 -0.21 80.48 21.57
CA GLU A 12 -1.15 80.46 22.70
C GLU A 12 -0.47 80.89 24.01
N PRO A 13 -1.19 81.58 24.93
CA PRO A 13 -0.69 81.90 26.26
C PRO A 13 -0.22 80.64 26.98
N ILE A 14 1.03 80.64 27.49
CA ILE A 14 1.65 79.49 28.16
C ILE A 14 0.79 78.98 29.33
N GLN A 15 0.11 79.90 30.00
CA GLN A 15 -0.80 79.64 31.13
C GLN A 15 -2.04 78.81 30.75
N HIS A 16 -2.44 78.78 29.47
CA HIS A 16 -3.51 77.93 28.97
C HIS A 16 -2.99 76.64 28.30
N THR A 17 -1.77 76.65 27.75
CA THR A 17 -1.20 75.47 27.06
C THR A 17 -0.62 74.43 28.02
N ILE A 18 -0.01 74.85 29.15
CA ILE A 18 0.54 73.89 30.14
C ILE A 18 -0.55 72.96 30.69
N PRO A 19 -1.72 73.46 31.15
CA PRO A 19 -2.82 72.58 31.59
C PRO A 19 -3.33 71.63 30.50
N LEU A 20 -3.39 72.07 29.23
CA LEU A 20 -3.81 71.23 28.11
C LEU A 20 -2.81 70.10 27.80
N LEU A 21 -1.51 70.39 27.88
CA LEU A 21 -0.46 69.38 27.73
C LEU A 21 -0.54 68.34 28.84
N ILE A 22 -0.70 68.77 30.10
CA ILE A 22 -0.88 67.86 31.24
C ILE A 22 -2.12 66.98 31.03
N ALA A 23 -3.27 67.57 30.67
CA ALA A 23 -4.50 66.81 30.40
C ALA A 23 -4.34 65.81 29.23
N ARG A 24 -3.56 66.16 28.22
CA ARG A 24 -3.25 65.27 27.10
C ARG A 24 -2.31 64.13 27.52
N MET A 25 -1.33 64.40 28.37
CA MET A 25 -0.42 63.38 28.90
C MET A 25 -1.16 62.36 29.75
N VAL A 26 -2.03 62.80 30.67
CA VAL A 26 -2.86 61.90 31.50
C VAL A 26 -3.75 61.01 30.63
N ARG A 27 -4.41 61.56 29.60
CA ARG A 27 -5.21 60.73 28.67
C ARG A 27 -4.37 59.72 27.88
N HIS A 28 -3.10 60.02 27.62
CA HIS A 28 -2.20 59.09 26.96
C HIS A 28 -1.72 58.00 27.90
N GLU A 29 -1.46 58.32 29.17
CA GLU A 29 -1.19 57.37 30.24
C GLU A 29 -2.36 56.39 30.41
N ASP A 30 -3.59 56.91 30.58
CA ASP A 30 -4.81 56.08 30.66
C ASP A 30 -5.05 55.19 29.42
N ARG A 31 -4.52 55.60 28.26
CA ARG A 31 -4.63 54.81 27.02
C ARG A 31 -3.52 53.76 26.94
N ILE A 32 -2.34 54.05 27.47
CA ILE A 32 -1.23 53.10 27.56
C ILE A 32 -1.61 51.98 28.55
N ASP A 33 -2.17 52.32 29.71
CA ASP A 33 -2.61 51.34 30.70
C ASP A 33 -3.65 50.37 30.13
N ARG A 34 -4.65 50.90 29.41
CA ARG A 34 -5.63 50.06 28.72
C ARG A 34 -5.02 49.15 27.64
N VAL A 35 -3.94 49.59 26.99
CA VAL A 35 -3.22 48.73 26.04
C VAL A 35 -2.48 47.64 26.78
N TYR A 36 -1.88 47.92 27.94
CA TYR A 36 -1.26 46.90 28.78
C TYR A 36 -2.28 45.85 29.25
N ASP A 37 -3.47 46.27 29.70
CA ASP A 37 -4.55 45.34 30.07
C ASP A 37 -4.89 44.38 28.91
N HIS A 38 -4.97 44.90 27.69
CA HIS A 38 -5.27 44.07 26.51
C HIS A 38 -4.10 43.15 26.11
N LEU A 39 -2.86 43.57 26.35
CA LEU A 39 -1.68 42.74 26.09
C LEU A 39 -1.60 41.57 27.08
N ASP A 40 -1.96 41.79 28.34
CA ASP A 40 -1.98 40.75 29.38
C ASP A 40 -3.12 39.74 29.15
N GLU A 41 -4.20 40.14 28.48
CA GLU A 41 -5.29 39.24 28.07
C GLU A 41 -4.96 38.40 26.84
N LEU A 42 -3.84 38.66 26.14
CA LEU A 42 -3.48 37.87 24.98
C LEU A 42 -3.16 36.42 25.38
N PRO A 43 -3.75 35.41 24.71
CA PRO A 43 -3.59 34.02 25.08
C PRO A 43 -2.27 33.43 24.56
N LEU A 44 -1.14 34.08 24.84
CA LEU A 44 0.19 33.72 24.33
C LEU A 44 0.62 32.32 24.77
N GLU A 45 0.43 31.98 26.05
CA GLU A 45 0.75 30.63 26.58
C GLU A 45 -0.09 29.53 25.89
N ARG A 46 -1.36 29.83 25.62
CA ARG A 46 -2.24 28.90 24.88
C ARG A 46 -1.79 28.74 23.43
N MET A 47 -1.33 29.81 22.79
CA MET A 47 -0.78 29.75 21.43
C MET A 47 0.49 28.89 21.38
N GLU A 48 1.40 29.06 22.35
CA GLU A 48 2.62 28.25 22.46
C GLU A 48 2.29 26.77 22.70
N THR A 49 1.32 26.47 23.56
CA THR A 49 0.85 25.09 23.79
C THR A 49 0.32 24.46 22.50
N ILE A 50 -0.52 25.19 21.76
CA ILE A 50 -1.07 24.73 20.48
C ILE A 50 0.05 24.52 19.45
N GLU A 51 1.05 25.39 19.41
CA GLU A 51 2.20 25.25 18.52
C GLU A 51 2.96 23.93 18.80
N MET A 52 3.21 23.64 20.08
CA MET A 52 3.87 22.39 20.48
C MET A 52 3.00 21.14 20.18
N ASP A 53 1.70 21.21 20.44
CA ASP A 53 0.77 20.11 20.09
C ASP A 53 0.73 19.86 18.57
N LEU A 54 0.76 20.93 17.76
CA LEU A 54 0.80 20.83 16.31
C LEU A 54 2.10 20.20 15.81
N ALA A 55 3.25 20.53 16.41
CA ALA A 55 4.52 19.90 16.06
C ALA A 55 4.48 18.39 16.30
N VAL A 56 4.00 17.96 17.49
CA VAL A 56 3.83 16.54 17.81
C VAL A 56 2.85 15.86 16.86
N LEU A 57 1.75 16.53 16.51
CA LEU A 57 0.76 15.99 15.58
C LEU A 57 1.36 15.80 14.16
N ILE A 58 2.19 16.74 13.70
CA ILE A 58 2.88 16.66 12.42
C ILE A 58 3.85 15.48 12.41
N ASP A 59 4.67 15.32 13.45
CA ASP A 59 5.64 14.22 13.55
C ASP A 59 4.93 12.86 13.52
N ASN A 60 3.87 12.69 14.32
CA ASN A 60 3.05 11.48 14.29
C ASN A 60 2.41 11.23 12.90
N GLY A 61 2.02 12.31 12.21
CA GLY A 61 1.49 12.22 10.85
C GLY A 61 2.52 11.70 9.85
N VAL A 62 3.78 12.13 9.96
CA VAL A 62 4.89 11.65 9.14
C VAL A 62 5.16 10.16 9.41
N ASP A 63 5.18 9.73 10.68
CA ASP A 63 5.38 8.33 11.06
C ASP A 63 4.28 7.40 10.50
N ILE A 64 3.02 7.85 10.53
CA ILE A 64 1.90 7.12 9.94
C ILE A 64 2.06 7.04 8.42
N GLN A 65 2.42 8.13 7.75
CA GLN A 65 2.64 8.12 6.30
C GLN A 65 3.74 7.15 5.90
N GLN A 66 4.85 7.11 6.66
CA GLN A 66 5.93 6.15 6.43
C GLN A 66 5.47 4.71 6.66
N THR A 67 4.69 4.45 7.71
CA THR A 67 4.14 3.12 8.00
C THR A 67 3.21 2.66 6.88
N VAL A 68 2.31 3.53 6.42
CA VAL A 68 1.40 3.23 5.31
C VAL A 68 2.16 2.97 4.01
N ALA A 69 3.20 3.77 3.72
CA ALA A 69 4.04 3.52 2.55
C ALA A 69 4.74 2.16 2.61
N GLY A 70 5.29 1.78 3.79
CA GLY A 70 5.91 0.47 4.00
C GLY A 70 4.92 -0.71 3.91
N LEU A 71 3.67 -0.52 4.36
CA LEU A 71 2.61 -1.51 4.14
C LEU A 71 2.26 -1.64 2.66
N GLY A 72 2.24 -0.54 1.90
CA GLY A 72 2.00 -0.55 0.46
C GLY A 72 3.03 -1.40 -0.29
N THR A 73 4.32 -1.21 -0.02
CA THR A 73 5.39 -2.02 -0.65
C THR A 73 5.31 -3.49 -0.25
N THR A 74 4.96 -3.78 1.01
CA THR A 74 4.78 -5.16 1.47
C THR A 74 3.60 -5.83 0.78
N LEU A 75 2.49 -5.12 0.60
CA LEU A 75 1.33 -5.62 -0.12
C LEU A 75 1.64 -5.87 -1.60
N ASP A 76 2.33 -4.96 -2.28
CA ASP A 76 2.76 -5.14 -3.67
C ASP A 76 3.61 -6.41 -3.82
N HIS A 77 4.58 -6.62 -2.93
CA HIS A 77 5.40 -7.83 -2.95
C HIS A 77 4.58 -9.11 -2.67
N THR A 78 3.60 -9.02 -1.77
CA THR A 78 2.73 -10.16 -1.46
C THR A 78 1.83 -10.51 -2.66
N LEU A 79 1.33 -9.50 -3.38
CA LEU A 79 0.55 -9.71 -4.60
C LEU A 79 1.38 -10.35 -5.71
N GLU A 80 2.64 -9.92 -5.88
CA GLU A 80 3.59 -10.53 -6.81
C GLU A 80 3.82 -12.01 -6.46
N GLN A 81 4.12 -12.32 -5.19
CA GLN A 81 4.29 -13.70 -4.73
C GLN A 81 3.06 -14.57 -4.97
N VAL A 82 1.85 -14.04 -4.71
CA VAL A 82 0.60 -14.77 -4.95
C VAL A 82 0.42 -15.04 -6.45
N THR A 83 0.77 -14.09 -7.31
CA THR A 83 0.68 -14.25 -8.77
C THR A 83 1.67 -15.31 -9.25
N ASP A 84 2.92 -15.27 -8.79
CA ASP A 84 3.94 -16.28 -9.12
C ASP A 84 3.51 -17.68 -8.70
N LEU A 85 2.91 -17.82 -7.51
CA LEU A 85 2.39 -19.09 -7.03
C LEU A 85 1.19 -19.58 -7.87
N GLN A 86 0.35 -18.67 -8.35
CA GLN A 86 -0.75 -19.03 -9.26
C GLN A 86 -0.23 -19.54 -10.61
N ASP A 87 0.80 -18.88 -11.16
CA ASP A 87 1.44 -19.30 -12.41
C ASP A 87 2.13 -20.67 -12.26
N GLN A 88 2.86 -20.87 -11.16
CA GLN A 88 3.47 -22.17 -10.84
C GLN A 88 2.42 -23.27 -10.70
N LEU A 89 1.28 -22.98 -10.07
CA LEU A 89 0.18 -23.94 -9.92
C LEU A 89 -0.43 -24.29 -11.28
N ALA A 90 -0.62 -23.31 -12.17
CA ALA A 90 -1.15 -23.53 -13.51
C ALA A 90 -0.19 -24.40 -14.35
N GLN A 91 1.11 -24.10 -14.33
CA GLN A 91 2.14 -24.90 -15.01
C GLN A 91 2.18 -26.33 -14.48
N HIS A 92 2.18 -26.50 -13.16
CA HIS A 92 2.20 -27.83 -12.55
C HIS A 92 0.95 -28.65 -12.93
N GLN A 93 -0.22 -28.02 -13.05
CA GLN A 93 -1.42 -28.70 -13.55
C GLN A 93 -1.25 -29.13 -15.01
N GLU A 94 -0.72 -28.26 -15.88
CA GLU A 94 -0.48 -28.58 -17.28
C GLU A 94 0.52 -29.74 -17.45
N ASP A 95 1.63 -29.71 -16.72
CA ASP A 95 2.62 -30.79 -16.69
C ASP A 95 2.01 -32.11 -16.23
N GLN A 96 1.12 -32.08 -15.23
CA GLN A 96 0.40 -33.26 -14.76
C GLN A 96 -0.53 -33.82 -15.84
N TYR A 97 -1.25 -32.98 -16.57
CA TYR A 97 -2.12 -33.44 -17.66
C TYR A 97 -1.30 -34.02 -18.82
N ALA A 98 -0.19 -33.38 -19.19
CA ALA A 98 0.72 -33.89 -20.23
C ALA A 98 1.30 -35.26 -19.83
N SER A 99 1.82 -35.39 -18.61
CA SER A 99 2.37 -36.65 -18.11
C SER A 99 1.32 -37.77 -18.03
N ALA A 100 0.09 -37.43 -17.63
CA ALA A 100 -1.01 -38.39 -17.59
C ALA A 100 -1.44 -38.86 -18.99
N ALA A 101 -1.45 -37.96 -19.99
CA ALA A 101 -1.73 -38.29 -21.37
C ALA A 101 -0.66 -39.23 -21.95
N ASP A 102 0.63 -38.91 -21.78
CA ASP A 102 1.75 -39.76 -22.22
C ASP A 102 1.69 -41.16 -21.59
N ALA A 103 1.34 -41.25 -20.31
CA ALA A 103 1.19 -42.52 -19.62
C ALA A 103 -0.01 -43.34 -20.13
N HIS A 104 -1.09 -42.68 -20.55
CA HIS A 104 -2.25 -43.35 -21.16
C HIS A 104 -1.89 -43.89 -22.55
N ASP A 105 -1.27 -43.07 -23.40
CA ASP A 105 -0.84 -43.46 -24.74
C ASP A 105 0.16 -44.62 -24.70
N GLY A 106 1.11 -44.59 -23.77
CA GLY A 106 2.04 -45.69 -23.54
C GLY A 106 1.35 -46.99 -23.12
N ARG A 107 0.31 -46.92 -22.29
CA ARG A 107 -0.49 -48.10 -21.91
C ARG A 107 -1.31 -48.64 -23.08
N GLU A 108 -1.87 -47.76 -23.90
CA GLU A 108 -2.63 -48.15 -25.11
C GLU A 108 -1.72 -48.87 -26.11
N ALA A 109 -0.53 -48.33 -26.39
CA ALA A 109 0.46 -48.97 -27.24
C ALA A 109 0.88 -50.37 -26.74
N LEU A 110 1.07 -50.53 -25.42
CA LEU A 110 1.36 -51.85 -24.83
C LEU A 110 0.19 -52.83 -24.96
N ARG A 111 -1.05 -52.34 -24.83
CA ARG A 111 -2.25 -53.16 -25.00
C ARG A 111 -2.37 -53.68 -26.43
N ASP A 112 -2.13 -52.83 -27.42
CA ASP A 112 -2.15 -53.21 -28.84
C ASP A 112 -1.09 -54.26 -29.15
N GLN A 113 0.14 -54.10 -28.64
CA GLN A 113 1.19 -55.11 -28.78
C GLN A 113 0.79 -56.45 -28.18
N LEU A 114 0.15 -56.45 -27.00
CA LEU A 114 -0.34 -57.68 -26.37
C LEU A 114 -1.47 -58.34 -27.18
N GLU A 115 -2.36 -57.56 -27.78
CA GLU A 115 -3.42 -58.10 -28.63
C GLU A 115 -2.86 -58.72 -29.91
N ILE A 116 -1.90 -58.06 -30.56
CA ILE A 116 -1.17 -58.61 -31.70
C ILE A 116 -0.48 -59.92 -31.32
N ALA A 117 0.25 -59.94 -30.20
CA ALA A 117 0.94 -61.14 -29.73
C ALA A 117 -0.03 -62.30 -29.44
N ARG A 118 -1.21 -62.01 -28.86
CA ARG A 118 -2.27 -63.01 -28.63
C ARG A 118 -2.85 -63.54 -29.93
N ARG A 119 -3.16 -62.67 -30.89
CA ARG A 119 -3.66 -63.09 -32.22
C ARG A 119 -2.64 -63.97 -32.93
N THR A 120 -1.38 -63.56 -32.96
CA THR A 120 -0.29 -64.36 -33.57
C THR A 120 -0.14 -65.71 -32.88
N ARG A 121 -0.16 -65.76 -31.54
CA ARG A 121 -0.13 -67.02 -30.79
C ARG A 121 -1.32 -67.91 -31.10
N SER A 122 -2.53 -67.34 -31.15
CA SER A 122 -3.76 -68.07 -31.49
C SER A 122 -3.70 -68.64 -32.91
N TRP A 123 -3.21 -67.85 -33.88
CA TRP A 123 -3.03 -68.29 -35.25
C TRP A 123 -2.02 -69.44 -35.36
N PHE A 124 -0.87 -69.32 -34.70
CA PHE A 124 0.12 -70.41 -34.61
C PHE A 124 -0.47 -71.68 -34.00
N SER A 125 -1.22 -71.57 -32.91
CA SER A 125 -1.89 -72.71 -32.27
C SER A 125 -2.91 -73.38 -33.22
N THR A 126 -3.65 -72.58 -33.99
CA THR A 126 -4.64 -73.08 -34.95
C THR A 126 -3.95 -73.76 -36.14
N MET A 127 -2.84 -73.20 -36.63
CA MET A 127 -2.04 -73.80 -37.70
C MET A 127 -1.41 -75.12 -37.27
N LEU A 128 -0.91 -75.19 -36.04
CA LEU A 128 -0.25 -76.39 -35.51
C LEU A 128 -1.26 -77.54 -35.31
N THR A 129 -2.45 -77.23 -34.78
CA THR A 129 -3.55 -78.20 -34.69
C THR A 129 -4.04 -78.67 -36.06
N ALA A 130 -4.13 -77.79 -37.05
CA ALA A 130 -4.49 -78.19 -38.42
C ALA A 130 -3.47 -79.15 -39.04
N LEU A 131 -2.17 -78.89 -38.86
CA LEU A 131 -1.10 -79.78 -39.34
C LEU A 131 -1.10 -81.14 -38.61
N GLU A 132 -1.40 -81.15 -37.31
CA GLU A 132 -1.52 -82.38 -36.53
C GLU A 132 -2.71 -83.22 -37.00
N THR A 133 -3.86 -82.60 -37.28
CA THR A 133 -5.02 -83.31 -37.84
C THR A 133 -4.80 -83.82 -39.28
N ASP A 134 -4.04 -83.10 -40.10
CA ASP A 134 -3.68 -83.56 -41.46
C ASP A 134 -2.69 -84.73 -41.41
N PHE A 135 -1.79 -84.76 -40.42
CA PHE A 135 -0.88 -85.89 -40.18
C PHE A 135 -1.64 -87.14 -39.69
N ASP A 136 -2.61 -86.96 -38.79
CA ASP A 136 -3.49 -88.04 -38.33
C ASP A 136 -4.37 -88.60 -39.47
N LEU A 137 -4.78 -87.78 -40.43
CA LEU A 137 -5.52 -88.21 -41.62
C LEU A 137 -4.64 -89.00 -42.62
N TRP A 138 -3.35 -88.70 -42.72
CA TRP A 138 -2.39 -89.42 -43.58
C TRP A 138 -1.90 -90.75 -42.99
N THR A 139 -1.98 -90.94 -41.67
CA THR A 139 -1.54 -92.18 -41.00
C THR A 139 -2.64 -93.25 -40.90
N LEU A 140 -3.88 -92.91 -41.26
CA LEU A 140 -5.04 -93.81 -41.29
C LEU A 140 -5.42 -94.33 -42.70
N LEU A 141 -4.58 -94.06 -43.71
CA LEU A 141 -4.66 -94.58 -45.09
C LEU A 141 -3.54 -95.60 -45.34
#